data_AF-A0ABD3UC05-F1
#
_entry.id   AF-A0ABD3UC05-F1
#
_cell.length_a   1.000
_cell.length_b   1.000
_cell.length_c   1.000
_cell.angle_alpha   90.00
_cell.angle_beta   90.00
_cell.angle_gamma   90.00
#
_symmetry.space_group_name_H-M   'P 1'
#
loop_
_entity.id
_entity.type
_entity.pdbx_description
1 polymer ?
#
loop_
_entity_poly.entity_id
_entity_poly.type
_entity_poly.pdbx_seq_one_letter_code
_entity_poly.pdbx_strand_id
1 'polypeptide(L)'
;MGRGVVKNWWASSVKIAVFWLICAVIFYCSFQMALRNSNRPTISGSSNSYAEQRSALYAKMAKDLDENGAVFLKQGETSQSLSLSDLFTLKDGIVTPVLKAANPPVRANVLHLSTEYSVPISEAVKKILLPSFDKAIWFQNSSMYHFSMFHASHHKTPVPATEAEIEAEASAVKAITEAICPLHIVLDRVILTSTGVLLGCWQVVSGTDPVTIRAKLKAALPRAPTNQLYNEAMLHTSFARLLGPPNKLPEEGNQISGLEIFHELVNKLNNQIRGLKATVSELWYVEEYDLLALALNGNMKIRKFQLGCSKA
;
A
#
# COMPACT_ATOMS: atom_id res chain seq x y z
N MET A 1 -61.35 62.14 14.65
CA MET A 1 -60.92 61.09 13.70
C MET A 1 -59.68 60.42 14.25
N GLY A 2 -59.81 59.14 14.65
CA GLY A 2 -58.83 58.41 15.47
C GLY A 2 -57.53 58.08 14.72
N ARG A 3 -56.41 58.22 15.44
CA ARG A 3 -55.03 57.97 14.98
C ARG A 3 -54.85 56.54 14.50
N GLY A 4 -54.25 56.40 13.32
CA GLY A 4 -54.00 55.14 12.63
C GLY A 4 -52.98 54.22 13.30
N VAL A 5 -53.25 52.93 13.18
CA VAL A 5 -52.43 51.80 13.59
C VAL A 5 -51.21 51.70 12.65
N VAL A 6 -50.05 52.22 13.07
CA VAL A 6 -48.77 52.02 12.36
C VAL A 6 -47.65 51.80 13.38
N LYS A 7 -47.72 50.72 14.17
CA LYS A 7 -46.60 50.29 15.03
C LYS A 7 -46.64 48.78 15.22
N ASN A 8 -46.28 48.01 14.18
CA ASN A 8 -45.83 46.61 14.33
C ASN A 8 -45.21 45.99 13.07
N TRP A 9 -45.41 46.59 11.88
CA TRP A 9 -44.78 46.10 10.65
C TRP A 9 -43.26 46.37 10.54
N TRP A 10 -42.79 47.50 11.07
CA TRP A 10 -41.36 47.83 11.06
C TRP A 10 -40.52 46.89 11.95
N ALA A 11 -41.02 46.50 13.11
CA ALA A 11 -40.29 45.57 13.98
C ALA A 11 -40.21 44.15 13.40
N SER A 12 -41.25 43.71 12.68
CA SER A 12 -41.27 42.40 12.00
C SER A 12 -40.36 42.37 10.77
N SER A 13 -40.41 43.42 9.93
CA SER A 13 -39.55 43.54 8.75
C SER A 13 -38.06 43.65 9.09
N VAL A 14 -37.70 44.34 10.18
CA VAL A 14 -36.30 44.39 10.67
C VAL A 14 -35.83 43.02 11.16
N LYS A 15 -36.66 42.26 11.88
CA LYS A 15 -36.31 40.89 12.33
C LYS A 15 -36.13 39.95 11.14
N ILE A 16 -36.99 40.05 10.13
CA ILE A 16 -36.90 39.27 8.90
C ILE A 16 -35.62 39.63 8.14
N ALA A 17 -35.30 40.93 8.00
CA ALA A 17 -34.08 41.39 7.34
C ALA A 17 -32.80 40.91 8.07
N VAL A 18 -32.78 40.93 9.40
CA VAL A 18 -31.66 40.42 10.20
C VAL A 18 -31.52 38.90 10.03
N PHE A 19 -32.63 38.16 10.01
CA PHE A 19 -32.59 36.72 9.76
C PHE A 19 -32.02 36.39 8.37
N TRP A 20 -32.47 37.08 7.33
CA TRP A 20 -31.93 36.92 5.97
C TRP A 20 -30.45 37.31 5.87
N LEU A 21 -30.02 38.36 6.58
CA LEU A 21 -28.62 38.76 6.64
C LEU A 21 -27.76 37.65 7.29
N ILE A 22 -28.23 37.07 8.39
CA ILE A 22 -27.54 35.96 9.06
C ILE A 22 -27.46 34.74 8.14
N CYS A 23 -28.56 34.38 7.47
CA CYS A 23 -28.57 33.29 6.50
C CYS A 23 -27.59 33.55 5.33
N ALA A 24 -27.54 34.77 4.81
CA ALA A 24 -26.61 35.15 3.74
C ALA A 24 -25.15 35.08 4.19
N VAL A 25 -24.85 35.52 5.42
CA VAL A 25 -23.50 35.41 6.01
C VAL A 25 -23.11 33.96 6.23
N ILE A 26 -23.99 33.12 6.80
CA ILE A 26 -23.72 31.70 7.00
C ILE A 26 -23.51 30.99 5.66
N PHE A 27 -24.36 31.28 4.65
CA PHE A 27 -24.20 30.73 3.31
C PHE A 27 -22.89 31.18 2.68
N TYR A 28 -22.56 32.47 2.75
CA TYR A 28 -21.29 33.00 2.24
C TYR A 28 -20.09 32.36 2.94
N CYS A 29 -20.10 32.25 4.27
CA CYS A 29 -19.03 31.59 5.02
C CYS A 29 -18.91 30.11 4.65
N SER A 30 -20.03 29.39 4.54
CA SER A 30 -20.04 27.97 4.15
C SER A 30 -19.59 27.76 2.71
N PHE A 31 -19.99 28.65 1.81
CA PHE A 31 -19.58 28.66 0.41
C PHE A 31 -18.11 29.02 0.26
N GLN A 32 -17.59 29.98 1.03
CA GLN A 32 -16.15 30.31 1.07
C GLN A 32 -15.32 29.18 1.68
N MET A 33 -15.82 28.49 2.71
CA MET A 33 -15.19 27.27 3.22
C MET A 33 -15.19 26.17 2.17
N ALA A 34 -16.30 25.97 1.46
CA ALA A 34 -16.40 25.01 0.36
C ALA A 34 -15.46 25.36 -0.79
N LEU A 35 -15.35 26.63 -1.20
CA LEU A 35 -14.42 27.13 -2.21
C LEU A 35 -12.97 26.99 -1.79
N ARG A 36 -12.63 27.26 -0.52
CA ARG A 36 -11.27 27.00 0.02
C ARG A 36 -10.95 25.51 0.08
N ASN A 37 -11.95 24.66 0.31
CA ASN A 37 -11.77 23.21 0.34
C ASN A 37 -11.74 22.58 -1.07
N SER A 38 -12.41 23.21 -2.05
CA SER A 38 -12.41 22.79 -3.46
C SER A 38 -11.24 23.38 -4.25
N ASN A 39 -10.75 24.56 -3.88
CA ASN A 39 -9.39 25.02 -4.21
C ASN A 39 -8.37 24.34 -3.27
N ARG A 40 -8.35 23.01 -3.26
CA ARG A 40 -7.07 22.35 -3.01
C ARG A 40 -6.16 22.79 -4.15
N PRO A 41 -4.97 23.36 -3.87
CA PRO A 41 -4.01 23.59 -4.91
C PRO A 41 -3.80 22.25 -5.61
N THR A 42 -3.76 22.26 -6.93
CA THR A 42 -3.17 21.19 -7.73
C THR A 42 -1.85 20.86 -7.04
N ILE A 43 -1.81 19.69 -6.39
CA ILE A 43 -0.68 19.31 -5.54
C ILE A 43 0.50 19.13 -6.49
N SER A 44 1.25 20.20 -6.72
CA SER A 44 2.69 20.10 -6.91
C SER A 44 3.24 19.65 -5.57
N GLY A 45 3.05 18.36 -5.27
CA GLY A 45 3.55 17.76 -4.05
C GLY A 45 5.04 17.86 -4.14
N SER A 46 5.63 18.78 -3.39
CA SER A 46 7.07 18.75 -3.19
C SER A 46 7.43 17.37 -2.65
N SER A 47 8.53 16.79 -3.11
CA SER A 47 9.03 15.49 -2.66
C SER A 47 9.06 15.35 -1.14
N ASN A 48 9.31 16.46 -0.44
CA ASN A 48 9.29 16.55 1.02
C ASN A 48 7.93 16.19 1.61
N SER A 49 6.82 16.60 0.97
CA SER A 49 5.47 16.30 1.45
C SER A 49 5.13 14.79 1.36
N TYR A 50 5.60 14.10 0.32
CA TYR A 50 5.38 12.64 0.18
C TYR A 50 6.26 11.83 1.13
N ALA A 51 7.49 12.27 1.38
CA ALA A 51 8.37 11.63 2.37
C ALA A 51 7.78 11.70 3.78
N GLU A 52 7.23 12.86 4.18
CA GLU A 52 6.55 13.04 5.47
C GLU A 52 5.29 12.17 5.56
N GLN A 53 4.46 12.14 4.51
CA GLN A 53 3.26 11.28 4.45
C GLN A 53 3.62 9.80 4.59
N ARG A 54 4.64 9.31 3.86
CA ARG A 54 5.14 7.94 4.01
C ARG A 54 5.66 7.67 5.42
N SER A 55 6.42 8.61 6.00
CA SER A 55 6.97 8.44 7.34
C SER A 55 5.86 8.33 8.39
N ALA A 56 4.83 9.16 8.30
CA ALA A 56 3.65 9.08 9.17
C ALA A 56 2.89 7.76 8.98
N LEU A 57 2.73 7.32 7.73
CA LEU A 57 2.11 6.03 7.42
C LEU A 57 2.90 4.86 8.03
N TYR A 58 4.21 4.82 7.84
CA TYR A 58 5.06 3.74 8.38
C TYR A 58 5.10 3.77 9.90
N ALA A 59 5.10 4.95 10.53
CA ALA A 59 4.99 5.07 11.97
C ALA A 59 3.64 4.53 12.49
N LYS A 60 2.54 4.75 11.77
CA LYS A 60 1.25 4.15 12.09
C LYS A 60 1.28 2.63 11.93
N MET A 61 1.81 2.12 10.81
CA MET A 61 1.89 0.69 10.56
C MET A 61 2.80 -0.04 11.56
N ALA A 62 3.86 0.61 12.05
CA ALA A 62 4.75 0.04 13.07
C ALA A 62 4.04 -0.23 14.41
N LYS A 63 2.96 0.50 14.71
CA LYS A 63 2.14 0.32 15.91
C LYS A 63 1.07 -0.74 15.75
N ASP A 64 0.84 -1.25 14.54
CA ASP A 64 -0.24 -2.19 14.24
C ASP A 64 -0.16 -3.46 15.10
N LEU A 65 1.06 -3.97 15.30
CA LEU A 65 1.28 -5.14 16.15
C LEU A 65 1.00 -4.85 17.64
N ASP A 66 1.36 -3.66 18.12
CA ASP A 66 1.12 -3.23 19.51
C ASP A 66 -0.37 -3.03 19.78
N GLU A 67 -1.08 -2.44 18.81
CA GLU A 67 -2.49 -2.08 18.92
C GLU A 67 -3.41 -3.29 18.76
N ASN A 68 -3.09 -4.21 17.83
CA ASN A 68 -3.97 -5.32 17.46
C ASN A 68 -3.46 -6.70 17.94
N GLY A 69 -2.21 -6.79 18.41
CA GLY A 69 -1.55 -8.04 18.76
C GLY A 69 -1.22 -8.93 17.54
N ALA A 70 -0.66 -10.11 17.80
CA ALA A 70 -0.31 -11.09 16.78
C ALA A 70 -1.52 -11.89 16.29
N VAL A 71 -2.44 -11.25 15.58
CA VAL A 71 -3.69 -11.84 15.04
C VAL A 71 -3.41 -13.06 14.14
N PHE A 72 -2.28 -13.08 13.43
CA PHE A 72 -1.86 -14.23 12.61
C PHE A 72 -1.71 -15.54 13.40
N LEU A 73 -1.48 -15.49 14.72
CA LEU A 73 -1.44 -16.68 15.58
C LEU A 73 -2.82 -17.32 15.80
N LYS A 74 -3.89 -16.57 15.56
CA LYS A 74 -5.29 -16.99 15.77
C LYS A 74 -5.99 -17.40 14.46
N GLN A 75 -5.24 -17.72 13.40
CA GLN A 75 -5.76 -18.00 12.04
C GLN A 75 -6.46 -16.79 11.37
N GLY A 76 -5.90 -15.59 11.52
CA GLY A 76 -6.50 -14.33 11.05
C GLY A 76 -6.64 -14.12 9.52
N GLU A 77 -7.27 -13.01 9.16
CA GLU A 77 -7.41 -12.53 7.77
C GLU A 77 -6.11 -11.90 7.22
N THR A 78 -5.98 -11.84 5.89
CA THR A 78 -4.87 -11.19 5.18
C THR A 78 -5.22 -9.74 4.83
N SER A 79 -4.21 -8.93 4.52
CA SER A 79 -4.34 -7.54 4.08
C SER A 79 -5.17 -7.33 2.80
N GLN A 80 -5.57 -8.39 2.10
CA GLN A 80 -6.38 -8.34 0.88
C GLN A 80 -7.78 -8.94 1.03
N SER A 81 -8.26 -9.15 2.27
CA SER A 81 -9.55 -9.77 2.60
C SER A 81 -9.70 -11.22 2.12
N LEU A 82 -8.60 -11.95 2.05
CA LEU A 82 -8.57 -13.42 1.97
C LEU A 82 -8.14 -13.96 3.34
N SER A 83 -8.66 -15.09 3.79
CA SER A 83 -8.17 -15.67 5.05
C SER A 83 -6.74 -16.21 4.88
N LEU A 84 -5.93 -16.31 5.95
CA LEU A 84 -4.60 -16.92 5.84
C LEU A 84 -4.68 -18.39 5.37
N SER A 85 -5.74 -19.10 5.75
CA SER A 85 -6.03 -20.47 5.30
C SER A 85 -6.43 -20.56 3.82
N ASP A 86 -6.92 -19.47 3.21
CA ASP A 86 -7.16 -19.42 1.77
C ASP A 86 -5.87 -19.36 0.95
N LEU A 87 -4.78 -18.91 1.56
CA LEU A 87 -3.50 -18.66 0.89
C LEU A 87 -2.44 -19.71 1.21
N PHE A 88 -2.52 -20.35 2.38
CA PHE A 88 -1.51 -21.31 2.85
C PHE A 88 -2.17 -22.49 3.54
N THR A 89 -1.60 -23.67 3.33
CA THR A 89 -1.80 -24.83 4.20
C THR A 89 -0.59 -25.03 5.08
N LEU A 90 -0.83 -25.29 6.36
CA LEU A 90 0.19 -25.68 7.33
C LEU A 90 -0.01 -27.16 7.67
N LYS A 91 0.84 -28.04 7.12
CA LYS A 91 0.80 -29.48 7.39
C LYS A 91 2.17 -29.94 7.89
N ASP A 92 2.20 -30.59 9.05
CA ASP A 92 3.44 -31.08 9.68
C ASP A 92 4.50 -29.97 9.86
N GLY A 93 4.03 -28.77 10.18
CA GLY A 93 4.85 -27.54 10.28
C GLY A 93 5.26 -26.94 8.94
N ILE A 94 5.11 -27.64 7.81
CA ILE A 94 5.45 -27.14 6.48
C ILE A 94 4.34 -26.22 5.98
N VAL A 95 4.72 -24.99 5.65
CA VAL A 95 3.88 -24.04 4.91
C VAL A 95 3.96 -24.32 3.42
N THR A 96 2.81 -24.55 2.78
CA THR A 96 2.69 -24.58 1.32
C THR A 96 1.64 -23.59 0.84
N PRO A 97 1.91 -22.83 -0.24
CA PRO A 97 0.93 -21.91 -0.80
C PRO A 97 -0.24 -22.70 -1.43
N VAL A 98 -1.44 -22.15 -1.32
CA VAL A 98 -2.64 -22.65 -2.00
C VAL A 98 -2.85 -21.81 -3.26
N LEU A 99 -2.48 -22.37 -4.40
CA LEU A 99 -2.66 -21.71 -5.69
C LEU A 99 -4.10 -21.94 -6.18
N LYS A 100 -4.84 -20.85 -6.32
CA LYS A 100 -6.21 -20.83 -6.87
C LYS A 100 -6.20 -20.04 -8.17
N ALA A 101 -6.80 -20.58 -9.22
CA ALA A 101 -6.88 -19.87 -10.50
C ALA A 101 -7.63 -18.54 -10.36
N ALA A 102 -7.08 -17.49 -10.97
CA ALA A 102 -7.70 -16.18 -11.12
C ALA A 102 -8.40 -16.12 -12.49
N ASN A 103 -9.74 -16.08 -12.48
CA ASN A 103 -10.54 -15.96 -13.70
C ASN A 103 -11.58 -14.84 -13.58
N PRO A 104 -11.42 -13.71 -14.30
CA PRO A 104 -10.33 -13.39 -15.21
C PRO A 104 -8.98 -13.18 -14.47
N PRO A 105 -7.83 -13.27 -15.18
CA PRO A 105 -6.52 -13.01 -14.58
C PRO A 105 -6.41 -11.62 -13.96
N VAL A 106 -5.70 -11.54 -12.83
CA VAL A 106 -5.35 -10.27 -12.18
C VAL A 106 -4.23 -9.62 -12.99
N ARG A 107 -4.33 -8.32 -13.25
CA ARG A 107 -3.35 -7.57 -14.04
C ARG A 107 -2.79 -6.44 -13.20
N ALA A 108 -1.51 -6.56 -12.84
CA ALA A 108 -0.84 -5.70 -11.89
C ALA A 108 0.38 -5.01 -12.51
N ASN A 109 0.60 -3.76 -12.11
CA ASN A 109 1.81 -3.01 -12.40
C ASN A 109 2.61 -2.91 -11.11
N VAL A 110 3.85 -3.37 -11.15
CA VAL A 110 4.73 -3.37 -9.98
C VAL A 110 6.10 -2.85 -10.35
N LEU A 111 6.76 -2.15 -9.43
CA LEU A 111 8.19 -1.89 -9.57
C LEU A 111 8.96 -3.11 -9.06
N HIS A 112 9.98 -3.54 -9.77
CA HIS A 112 10.79 -4.70 -9.38
C HIS A 112 12.04 -4.26 -8.60
N LEU A 113 12.31 -4.93 -7.49
CA LEU A 113 13.57 -4.81 -6.76
C LEU A 113 14.52 -5.90 -7.27
N SER A 114 15.55 -5.50 -8.01
CA SER A 114 16.49 -6.45 -8.62
C SER A 114 17.15 -7.36 -7.59
N THR A 115 17.58 -8.54 -8.05
CA THR A 115 18.27 -9.55 -7.21
C THR A 115 19.57 -9.06 -6.60
N GLU A 116 20.21 -8.05 -7.21
CA GLU A 116 21.34 -7.32 -6.63
C GLU A 116 21.03 -6.81 -5.22
N TYR A 117 19.81 -6.30 -5.00
CA TYR A 117 19.38 -5.76 -3.71
C TYR A 117 18.52 -6.74 -2.91
N SER A 118 17.66 -7.53 -3.59
CA SER A 118 16.69 -8.38 -2.91
C SER A 118 17.29 -9.65 -2.29
N VAL A 119 18.33 -10.23 -2.90
CA VAL A 119 18.98 -11.44 -2.38
C VAL A 119 19.65 -11.18 -1.02
N PRO A 120 20.52 -10.15 -0.86
CA PRO A 120 21.10 -9.84 0.45
C PRO A 120 20.06 -9.57 1.56
N ILE A 121 18.95 -8.92 1.20
CA ILE A 121 17.83 -8.69 2.14
C ILE A 121 17.18 -10.01 2.54
N SER A 122 16.89 -10.87 1.56
CA SER A 122 16.28 -12.18 1.82
C SER A 122 17.16 -13.06 2.71
N GLU A 123 18.47 -13.04 2.49
CA GLU A 123 19.45 -13.76 3.31
C GLU A 123 19.46 -13.25 4.76
N ALA A 124 19.46 -11.92 4.96
CA ALA A 124 19.37 -11.33 6.29
C ALA A 124 18.07 -11.70 7.01
N VAL A 125 16.93 -11.64 6.29
CA VAL A 125 15.61 -12.01 6.79
C VAL A 125 15.58 -13.48 7.21
N LYS A 126 16.08 -14.39 6.36
CA LYS A 126 16.17 -15.82 6.67
C LYS A 126 17.09 -16.08 7.87
N LYS A 127 18.27 -15.47 7.90
CA LYS A 127 19.24 -15.64 8.99
C LYS A 127 18.66 -15.27 10.35
N ILE A 128 17.84 -14.21 10.41
CA ILE A 128 17.25 -13.73 11.68
C ILE A 128 15.98 -14.51 12.05
N LEU A 129 15.08 -14.77 11.11
CA LEU A 129 13.77 -15.35 11.44
C LEU A 129 13.73 -16.88 11.44
N LEU A 130 14.50 -17.55 10.58
CA LEU A 130 14.45 -19.01 10.46
C LEU A 130 14.72 -19.74 11.81
N PRO A 131 15.68 -19.33 12.66
CA PRO A 131 15.90 -19.98 13.95
C PRO A 131 14.69 -19.92 14.89
N SER A 132 13.85 -18.89 14.76
CA SER A 132 12.70 -18.65 15.62
C SER A 132 11.42 -19.31 15.12
N PHE A 133 11.26 -19.54 13.81
CA PHE A 133 9.99 -20.01 13.24
C PHE A 133 10.05 -21.37 12.53
N ASP A 134 11.25 -21.94 12.36
CA ASP A 134 11.46 -23.16 11.57
C ASP A 134 10.67 -23.12 10.26
N LYS A 135 9.62 -23.95 10.11
CA LYS A 135 8.81 -24.05 8.90
C LYS A 135 7.50 -23.23 8.92
N ALA A 136 7.14 -22.61 10.05
CA ALA A 136 5.92 -21.81 10.22
C ALA A 136 6.01 -20.37 9.65
N ILE A 137 6.82 -20.21 8.60
CA ILE A 137 7.10 -18.93 7.94
C ILE A 137 7.18 -19.13 6.43
N TRP A 138 6.51 -18.26 5.68
CA TRP A 138 6.65 -18.16 4.23
C TRP A 138 7.66 -17.05 3.90
N PHE A 139 8.79 -17.40 3.28
CA PHE A 139 9.70 -16.41 2.74
C PHE A 139 9.29 -16.06 1.31
N GLN A 140 9.10 -14.77 1.05
CA GLN A 140 8.86 -14.30 -0.31
C GLN A 140 10.07 -14.65 -1.19
N ASN A 141 9.81 -15.08 -2.42
CA ASN A 141 10.87 -15.32 -3.40
C ASN A 141 11.59 -14.01 -3.72
N SER A 142 12.90 -13.96 -3.47
CA SER A 142 13.71 -12.75 -3.64
C SER A 142 13.73 -12.25 -5.09
N SER A 143 13.65 -13.15 -6.07
CA SER A 143 13.54 -12.79 -7.49
C SER A 143 12.19 -12.13 -7.85
N MET A 144 11.25 -12.10 -6.91
CA MET A 144 9.91 -11.53 -7.06
C MET A 144 9.67 -10.36 -6.08
N TYR A 145 10.71 -9.84 -5.43
CA TYR A 145 10.57 -8.67 -4.56
C TYR A 145 10.13 -7.48 -5.39
N HIS A 146 9.02 -6.86 -4.99
CA HIS A 146 8.37 -5.84 -5.77
C HIS A 146 7.68 -4.81 -4.87
N PHE A 147 7.21 -3.75 -5.52
CA PHE A 147 6.40 -2.70 -4.94
C PHE A 147 5.12 -2.56 -5.76
N SER A 148 3.96 -2.80 -5.15
CA SER A 148 2.68 -2.69 -5.87
C SER A 148 2.41 -1.24 -6.28
N MET A 149 2.34 -0.98 -7.59
CA MET A 149 2.07 0.36 -8.12
C MET A 149 0.61 0.54 -8.43
N PHE A 150 0.01 -0.27 -9.32
CA PHE A 150 -1.35 -0.05 -9.79
C PHE A 150 -1.95 -1.33 -10.37
N HIS A 151 -3.19 -1.65 -10.05
CA HIS A 151 -3.89 -2.82 -10.57
C HIS A 151 -4.85 -2.40 -11.69
N ALA A 152 -4.64 -2.95 -12.89
CA ALA A 152 -5.59 -2.86 -14.01
C ALA A 152 -6.81 -3.76 -13.79
N SER A 153 -6.67 -4.80 -12.96
CA SER A 153 -7.76 -5.61 -12.41
C SER A 153 -7.35 -6.16 -11.05
N HIS A 154 -8.31 -6.49 -10.17
CA HIS A 154 -8.03 -7.22 -8.93
C HIS A 154 -9.20 -8.16 -8.58
N HIS A 155 -8.96 -9.16 -7.74
CA HIS A 155 -9.93 -10.23 -7.44
C HIS A 155 -11.27 -9.74 -6.89
N LYS A 156 -11.32 -8.63 -6.15
CA LYS A 156 -12.57 -8.04 -5.65
C LYS A 156 -13.42 -7.33 -6.71
N THR A 157 -12.80 -6.88 -7.80
CA THR A 157 -13.44 -6.15 -8.89
C THR A 157 -12.76 -6.63 -10.18
N PRO A 158 -13.11 -7.84 -10.64
CA PRO A 158 -12.51 -8.41 -11.81
C PRO A 158 -12.82 -7.54 -13.04
N VAL A 159 -11.81 -7.30 -13.87
CA VAL A 159 -11.95 -6.58 -15.13
C VAL A 159 -11.47 -7.50 -16.25
N PRO A 160 -12.39 -8.19 -16.95
CA PRO A 160 -12.04 -9.01 -18.10
C PRO A 160 -11.40 -8.17 -19.20
N ALA A 161 -10.39 -8.71 -19.88
CA ALA A 161 -9.75 -8.08 -21.02
C ALA A 161 -9.43 -9.13 -22.09
N THR A 162 -9.63 -8.77 -23.35
CA THR A 162 -9.18 -9.55 -24.51
C THR A 162 -7.66 -9.45 -24.67
N GLU A 163 -7.06 -10.33 -25.47
CA GLU A 163 -5.61 -10.25 -25.76
C GLU A 163 -5.20 -8.90 -26.36
N ALA A 164 -6.03 -8.34 -27.24
CA ALA A 164 -5.80 -7.02 -27.83
C ALA A 164 -5.83 -5.89 -26.78
N GLU A 165 -6.76 -5.97 -25.82
CA GLU A 165 -6.83 -5.00 -24.72
C GLU A 165 -5.64 -5.14 -23.78
N ILE A 166 -5.20 -6.36 -23.48
CA ILE A 166 -4.02 -6.62 -22.66
C ILE A 166 -2.75 -6.07 -23.34
N GLU A 167 -2.64 -6.22 -24.66
CA GLU A 167 -1.51 -5.67 -25.42
C GLU A 167 -1.54 -4.13 -25.47
N ALA A 168 -2.73 -3.53 -25.56
CA ALA A 168 -2.90 -2.09 -25.45
C ALA A 168 -2.53 -1.57 -24.04
N GLU A 169 -2.97 -2.25 -22.98
CA GLU A 169 -2.59 -1.96 -21.58
C GLU A 169 -1.07 -2.03 -21.41
N ALA A 170 -0.44 -3.10 -21.88
CA ALA A 170 1.02 -3.28 -21.80
C ALA A 170 1.79 -2.21 -22.59
N SER A 171 1.31 -1.84 -23.78
CA SER A 171 1.91 -0.78 -24.61
C SER A 171 1.80 0.59 -23.95
N ALA A 172 0.66 0.90 -23.32
CA ALA A 172 0.46 2.14 -22.58
C ALA A 172 1.38 2.22 -21.35
N VAL A 173 1.55 1.11 -20.64
CA VAL A 173 2.49 1.01 -19.51
C VAL A 173 3.93 1.20 -19.97
N LYS A 174 4.34 0.58 -21.08
CA LYS A 174 5.66 0.80 -21.67
C LYS A 174 5.91 2.28 -21.98
N ALA A 175 4.97 2.96 -22.64
CA ALA A 175 5.10 4.39 -22.93
C ALA A 175 5.25 5.25 -21.67
N ILE A 176 4.60 4.87 -20.56
CA ILE A 176 4.79 5.54 -19.27
C ILE A 176 6.21 5.33 -18.72
N THR A 177 6.80 4.14 -18.85
CA THR A 177 8.15 3.85 -18.32
C THR A 177 9.25 4.68 -18.98
N GLU A 178 9.07 5.05 -20.25
CA GLU A 178 9.94 5.96 -21.00
C GLU A 178 9.84 7.43 -20.51
N ALA A 179 8.90 7.73 -19.62
CA ALA A 179 8.72 9.06 -19.01
C ALA A 179 8.95 9.05 -17.49
N ILE A 180 9.37 7.93 -16.91
CA ILE A 180 9.63 7.74 -15.48
C ILE A 180 11.13 7.57 -15.26
N CYS A 181 11.68 8.31 -14.31
CA CYS A 181 13.08 8.17 -13.92
C CYS A 181 13.25 6.98 -12.97
N PRO A 182 14.35 6.21 -13.07
CA PRO A 182 14.73 5.23 -12.06
C PRO A 182 14.67 5.83 -10.64
N LEU A 183 14.19 5.04 -9.68
CA LEU A 183 14.06 5.49 -8.30
C LEU A 183 15.29 5.06 -7.53
N HIS A 184 15.92 6.01 -6.85
CA HIS A 184 16.89 5.72 -5.81
C HIS A 184 16.17 5.75 -4.48
N ILE A 185 16.18 4.62 -3.79
CA ILE A 185 15.39 4.40 -2.58
C ILE A 185 16.28 3.96 -1.43
N VAL A 186 15.79 4.16 -0.21
CA VAL A 186 16.45 3.71 1.01
C VAL A 186 15.45 2.97 1.90
N LEU A 187 15.87 1.84 2.48
CA LEU A 187 15.05 1.10 3.43
C LEU A 187 14.97 1.89 4.74
N ASP A 188 13.83 2.52 5.01
CA ASP A 188 13.61 3.33 6.21
C ASP A 188 13.46 2.47 7.46
N ARG A 189 12.65 1.42 7.35
CA ARG A 189 12.43 0.46 8.43
C ARG A 189 11.84 -0.86 7.95
N VAL A 190 12.00 -1.89 8.76
CA VAL A 190 11.25 -3.14 8.69
C VAL A 190 10.15 -3.10 9.75
N ILE A 191 8.95 -3.57 9.40
CA ILE A 191 7.82 -3.70 10.31
C ILE A 191 7.21 -5.10 10.19
N LEU A 192 6.59 -5.56 11.28
CA LEU A 192 5.74 -6.74 11.28
C LEU A 192 4.30 -6.29 11.55
N THR A 193 3.36 -6.68 10.69
CA THR A 193 1.93 -6.40 10.89
C THR A 193 1.31 -7.44 11.83
N SER A 194 0.19 -7.07 12.45
CA SER A 194 -0.71 -7.95 13.22
C SER A 194 -1.20 -9.17 12.42
N THR A 195 -1.24 -9.07 11.10
CA THR A 195 -1.57 -10.16 10.15
C THR A 195 -0.36 -10.99 9.71
N GLY A 196 0.80 -10.78 10.34
CA GLY A 196 2.01 -11.59 10.17
C GLY A 196 2.87 -11.21 8.98
N VAL A 197 2.63 -10.07 8.32
CA VAL A 197 3.43 -9.66 7.16
C VAL A 197 4.66 -8.90 7.61
N LEU A 198 5.84 -9.39 7.23
CA LEU A 198 7.10 -8.68 7.41
C LEU A 198 7.34 -7.79 6.19
N LEU A 199 7.31 -6.48 6.39
CA LEU A 199 7.39 -5.48 5.32
C LEU A 199 8.68 -4.67 5.46
N GLY A 200 9.40 -4.49 4.35
CA GLY A 200 10.35 -3.40 4.20
C GLY A 200 9.63 -2.14 3.74
N CYS A 201 9.75 -1.06 4.50
CA CYS A 201 9.18 0.24 4.21
C CYS A 201 10.26 1.18 3.69
N TRP A 202 10.06 1.72 2.49
CA TRP A 202 11.10 2.43 1.74
C TRP A 202 10.77 3.92 1.59
N GLN A 203 11.82 4.73 1.57
CA GLN A 203 11.77 6.13 1.21
C GLN A 203 12.40 6.36 -0.16
N VAL A 204 11.89 7.35 -0.87
CA VAL A 204 12.45 7.80 -2.15
C VAL A 204 13.46 8.91 -1.88
N VAL A 205 14.70 8.68 -2.30
CA VAL A 205 15.79 9.67 -2.22
C VAL A 205 15.76 10.57 -3.45
N SER A 206 15.57 9.98 -4.63
CA SER A 206 15.46 10.70 -5.91
C SER A 206 14.81 9.82 -6.98
N GLY A 207 14.44 10.42 -8.12
CA GLY A 207 13.68 9.75 -9.18
C GLY A 207 12.20 10.12 -9.14
N THR A 208 11.36 9.40 -9.88
CA THR A 208 9.92 9.66 -9.91
C THR A 208 9.22 9.01 -8.72
N ASP A 209 8.52 9.80 -7.91
CA ASP A 209 7.83 9.30 -6.71
C ASP A 209 6.69 8.32 -7.06
N PRO A 210 6.44 7.26 -6.26
CA PRO A 210 5.34 6.32 -6.44
C PRO A 210 3.97 6.97 -6.61
N VAL A 211 3.71 8.10 -5.96
CA VAL A 211 2.46 8.86 -6.14
C VAL A 211 2.31 9.30 -7.60
N THR A 212 3.37 9.85 -8.19
CA THR A 212 3.38 10.28 -9.59
C THR A 212 3.27 9.09 -10.56
N ILE A 213 3.96 7.97 -10.27
CA ILE A 213 3.88 6.75 -11.07
C ILE A 213 2.45 6.22 -11.09
N ARG A 214 1.81 6.13 -9.92
CA ARG A 214 0.40 5.74 -9.75
C ARG A 214 -0.56 6.63 -10.51
N ALA A 215 -0.37 7.95 -10.43
CA ALA A 215 -1.20 8.90 -11.17
C ALA A 215 -1.07 8.72 -12.69
N LYS A 216 0.15 8.52 -13.20
CA LYS A 216 0.39 8.24 -14.63
C LYS A 216 -0.28 6.92 -15.06
N LEU A 217 -0.10 5.84 -14.31
CA LEU A 217 -0.73 4.55 -14.58
C LEU A 217 -2.27 4.65 -14.57
N LYS A 218 -2.84 5.34 -13.58
CA LYS A 218 -4.29 5.58 -13.51
C LYS A 218 -4.82 6.31 -14.74
N ALA A 219 -4.09 7.32 -15.24
CA ALA A 219 -4.49 8.07 -16.42
C ALA A 219 -4.44 7.21 -17.71
N ALA A 220 -3.48 6.30 -17.81
CA ALA A 220 -3.29 5.46 -18.99
C ALA A 220 -4.13 4.18 -18.99
N LEU A 221 -4.64 3.74 -17.84
CA LEU A 221 -5.41 2.50 -17.68
C LEU A 221 -6.84 2.82 -17.19
N PRO A 222 -7.69 3.44 -18.01
CA PRO A 222 -8.98 4.00 -17.58
C PRO A 222 -10.01 2.95 -17.18
N ARG A 223 -9.83 1.69 -17.57
CA ARG A 223 -10.71 0.57 -17.22
C ARG A 223 -10.42 -0.05 -15.85
N ALA A 224 -9.34 0.37 -15.21
CA ALA A 224 -8.93 -0.18 -13.93
C ALA A 224 -9.95 0.10 -12.82
N PRO A 225 -10.00 -0.76 -11.78
CA PRO A 225 -10.83 -0.51 -10.60
C PRO A 225 -10.54 0.86 -9.97
N THR A 226 -11.61 1.59 -9.63
CA THR A 226 -11.52 2.91 -9.00
C THR A 226 -10.87 2.86 -7.63
N ASN A 227 -11.15 1.80 -6.87
CA ASN A 227 -10.57 1.55 -5.55
C ASN A 227 -9.33 0.67 -5.69
N GLN A 228 -8.17 1.21 -5.31
CA GLN A 228 -6.92 0.47 -5.28
C GLN A 228 -6.65 -0.07 -3.87
N LEU A 229 -5.97 -1.22 -3.76
CA LEU A 229 -5.75 -1.94 -2.51
C LEU A 229 -4.52 -1.46 -1.71
N TYR A 230 -4.07 -0.23 -1.94
CA TYR A 230 -2.88 0.34 -1.29
C TYR A 230 -3.06 1.83 -0.99
N ASN A 231 -2.28 2.35 -0.04
CA ASN A 231 -2.16 3.79 0.16
C ASN A 231 -1.27 4.41 -0.93
N GLU A 232 -1.70 5.54 -1.49
CA GLU A 232 -1.07 6.19 -2.64
C GLU A 232 0.40 6.60 -2.42
N ALA A 233 0.80 6.91 -1.19
CA ALA A 233 2.18 7.30 -0.89
C ALA A 233 3.09 6.11 -0.59
N MET A 234 2.52 4.96 -0.21
CA MET A 234 3.26 3.81 0.33
C MET A 234 4.23 3.20 -0.69
N LEU A 235 5.45 2.90 -0.24
CA LEU A 235 6.43 2.11 -0.99
C LEU A 235 6.95 0.99 -0.09
N HIS A 236 6.45 -0.22 -0.30
CA HIS A 236 6.84 -1.37 0.53
C HIS A 236 7.17 -2.59 -0.31
N THR A 237 7.96 -3.49 0.28
CA THR A 237 8.22 -4.84 -0.22
C THR A 237 7.85 -5.83 0.87
N SER A 238 7.13 -6.89 0.52
CA SER A 238 6.87 -8.01 1.45
C SER A 238 8.08 -8.95 1.46
N PHE A 239 8.67 -9.18 2.62
CA PHE A 239 9.85 -10.04 2.77
C PHE A 239 9.49 -11.46 3.18
N ALA A 240 8.56 -11.58 4.11
CA ALA A 240 8.10 -12.85 4.63
C ALA A 240 6.69 -12.71 5.23
N ARG A 241 6.06 -13.84 5.50
CA ARG A 241 4.81 -13.92 6.25
C ARG A 241 4.94 -14.97 7.35
N LEU A 242 4.75 -14.55 8.59
CA LEU A 242 4.62 -15.42 9.76
C LEU A 242 3.23 -16.05 9.74
N LEU A 243 3.18 -17.36 9.90
CA LEU A 243 1.96 -18.16 9.79
C LEU A 243 1.68 -19.01 11.04
N GLY A 244 2.57 -18.94 12.03
CA GLY A 244 2.43 -19.66 13.28
C GLY A 244 3.33 -19.09 14.39
N PRO A 245 3.27 -19.67 15.59
CA PRO A 245 4.05 -19.22 16.73
C PRO A 245 5.55 -19.51 16.54
N PRO A 246 6.44 -18.78 17.24
CA PRO A 246 7.85 -19.11 17.31
C PRO A 246 8.08 -20.43 18.09
N ASN A 247 9.21 -21.07 17.83
CA ASN A 247 9.64 -22.37 18.40
C ASN A 247 9.72 -22.38 19.94
N LYS A 248 9.91 -21.21 20.56
CA LYS A 248 9.90 -21.02 22.01
C LYS A 248 8.90 -19.91 22.33
N LEU A 249 7.69 -20.29 22.73
CA LEU A 249 6.77 -19.36 23.38
C LEU A 249 7.20 -19.20 24.85
N PRO A 250 7.11 -17.98 25.43
CA PRO A 250 7.20 -17.81 26.88
C PRO A 250 6.10 -18.65 27.56
N GLU A 251 6.39 -19.19 28.75
CA GLU A 251 5.41 -19.96 29.54
C GLU A 251 4.10 -19.17 29.74
N GLU A 252 2.98 -19.89 29.73
CA GLU A 252 1.63 -19.32 29.83
C GLU A 252 1.48 -18.43 31.08
N GLY A 253 1.24 -17.14 30.86
CA GLY A 253 0.98 -16.18 31.95
C GLY A 253 1.36 -14.75 31.65
N ASN A 254 2.17 -14.49 30.62
CA ASN A 254 2.72 -13.16 30.37
C ASN A 254 2.51 -12.73 28.90
N GLN A 255 1.31 -12.25 28.54
CA GLN A 255 1.02 -11.80 27.15
C GLN A 255 2.00 -10.72 26.66
N ILE A 256 2.56 -9.92 27.57
CA ILE A 256 3.60 -8.91 27.28
C ILE A 256 4.87 -9.58 26.71
N SER A 257 5.25 -10.75 27.22
CA SER A 257 6.41 -11.50 26.73
C SER A 257 6.22 -12.12 25.33
N GLY A 258 4.97 -12.28 24.88
CA GLY A 258 4.66 -12.87 23.58
C GLY A 258 4.96 -11.94 22.40
N LEU A 259 4.86 -10.62 22.60
CA LEU A 259 5.20 -9.63 21.57
C LEU A 259 6.69 -9.26 21.55
N GLU A 260 7.35 -9.34 22.70
CA GLU A 260 8.77 -9.02 22.87
C GLU A 260 9.67 -9.75 21.86
N ILE A 261 9.43 -11.04 21.63
CA ILE A 261 10.20 -11.81 20.63
C ILE A 261 10.06 -11.23 19.22
N PHE A 262 8.86 -10.78 18.82
CA PHE A 262 8.65 -10.17 17.51
C PHE A 262 9.37 -8.81 17.42
N HIS A 263 9.28 -7.99 18.47
CA HIS A 263 10.00 -6.72 18.53
C HIS A 263 11.52 -6.92 18.47
N GLU A 264 12.06 -7.91 19.19
CA GLU A 264 13.47 -8.24 19.18
C GLU A 264 13.94 -8.62 17.77
N LEU A 265 13.18 -9.49 17.08
CA LEU A 265 13.50 -9.92 15.72
C LEU A 265 13.42 -8.78 14.71
N VAL A 266 12.38 -7.94 14.80
CA VAL A 266 12.24 -6.74 13.94
C VAL A 266 13.35 -5.73 14.24
N ASN A 267 13.76 -5.55 15.50
CA ASN A 267 14.85 -4.67 15.88
C ASN A 267 16.20 -5.19 15.35
N LYS A 268 16.47 -6.49 15.47
CA LYS A 268 17.64 -7.15 14.87
C LYS A 268 17.70 -6.93 13.36
N LEU A 269 16.57 -7.08 12.67
CA LEU A 269 16.49 -6.82 11.23
C LEU A 269 16.76 -5.36 10.91
N ASN A 270 16.11 -4.42 11.59
CA ASN A 270 16.34 -3.00 11.38
C ASN A 270 17.82 -2.62 11.62
N ASN A 271 18.45 -3.15 12.67
CA ASN A 271 19.87 -2.90 12.92
C ASN A 271 20.78 -3.44 11.81
N GLN A 272 20.38 -4.49 11.11
CA GLN A 272 21.18 -5.11 10.05
C GLN A 272 20.96 -4.48 8.67
N ILE A 273 19.71 -4.17 8.30
CA ILE A 273 19.36 -3.81 6.91
C ILE A 273 18.79 -2.40 6.72
N ARG A 274 18.47 -1.66 7.79
CA ARG A 274 18.04 -0.27 7.66
C ARG A 274 19.12 0.57 6.99
N GLY A 275 18.70 1.49 6.11
CA GLY A 275 19.62 2.36 5.38
C GLY A 275 20.20 1.74 4.12
N LEU A 276 19.90 0.46 3.82
CA LEU A 276 20.22 -0.12 2.53
C LEU A 276 19.63 0.73 1.40
N LYS A 277 20.47 1.05 0.42
CA LYS A 277 20.08 1.81 -0.75
C LYS A 277 19.88 0.87 -1.92
N ALA A 278 18.89 1.16 -2.75
CA ALA A 278 18.62 0.41 -3.97
C ALA A 278 18.27 1.35 -5.12
N THR A 279 18.56 0.90 -6.34
CA THR A 279 18.08 1.53 -7.56
C THR A 279 17.02 0.64 -8.18
N VAL A 280 15.82 1.19 -8.36
CA VAL A 280 14.70 0.54 -9.01
C VAL A 280 14.60 1.09 -10.43
N SER A 281 14.91 0.25 -11.41
CA SER A 281 14.99 0.61 -12.83
C SER A 281 13.96 -0.09 -13.70
N GLU A 282 13.11 -0.95 -13.14
CA GLU A 282 12.14 -1.73 -13.90
C GLU A 282 10.73 -1.59 -13.33
N LEU A 283 9.77 -1.44 -14.24
CA LEU A 283 8.35 -1.66 -13.98
C LEU A 283 7.89 -2.89 -14.76
N TRP A 284 7.22 -3.79 -14.06
CA TRP A 284 6.67 -5.01 -14.61
C TRP A 284 5.16 -4.88 -14.76
N TYR A 285 4.68 -5.25 -15.94
CA TYR A 285 3.27 -5.52 -16.20
C TYR A 285 3.04 -7.02 -16.10
N VAL A 286 2.24 -7.42 -15.12
CA VAL A 286 2.09 -8.82 -14.69
C VAL A 286 0.65 -9.26 -14.87
N GLU A 287 0.47 -10.36 -15.59
CA GLU A 287 -0.78 -11.11 -15.64
C GLU A 287 -0.66 -12.29 -14.67
N GLU A 288 -1.36 -12.23 -13.54
CA GLU A 288 -1.41 -13.30 -12.53
C GLU A 288 -2.58 -14.24 -12.86
N TYR A 289 -2.24 -15.47 -13.27
CA TYR A 289 -3.21 -16.53 -13.57
C TYR A 289 -3.63 -17.31 -12.32
N ASP A 290 -2.85 -17.22 -11.25
CA ASP A 290 -3.23 -17.62 -9.91
C ASP A 290 -3.45 -16.39 -9.02
N LEU A 291 -4.38 -16.48 -8.06
CA LEU A 291 -4.60 -15.44 -7.07
C LEU A 291 -3.32 -15.19 -6.27
N LEU A 292 -2.86 -13.93 -6.27
CA LEU A 292 -1.62 -13.50 -5.61
C LEU A 292 -0.38 -14.25 -6.10
N ALA A 293 -0.32 -14.62 -7.38
CA ALA A 293 0.81 -15.33 -7.98
C ALA A 293 2.17 -14.67 -7.65
N LEU A 294 2.25 -13.33 -7.67
CA LEU A 294 3.46 -12.59 -7.28
C LEU A 294 3.91 -12.89 -5.85
N ALA A 295 2.98 -13.09 -4.91
CA ALA A 295 3.27 -13.36 -3.50
C ALA A 295 3.45 -14.85 -3.19
N LEU A 296 2.86 -15.73 -4.00
CA LEU A 296 2.77 -17.17 -3.73
C LEU A 296 3.60 -18.04 -4.67
N ASN A 297 4.37 -17.43 -5.58
CA ASN A 297 5.05 -18.12 -6.69
C ASN A 297 4.08 -18.91 -7.58
N GLY A 298 2.92 -18.31 -7.86
CA GLY A 298 1.92 -18.88 -8.75
C GLY A 298 2.24 -18.68 -10.23
N ASN A 299 1.35 -19.16 -11.09
CA ASN A 299 1.43 -18.99 -12.52
C ASN A 299 1.16 -17.53 -12.92
N MET A 300 2.06 -16.97 -13.73
CA MET A 300 1.97 -15.59 -14.19
C MET A 300 2.74 -15.38 -15.48
N LYS A 301 2.40 -14.31 -16.21
CA LYS A 301 3.17 -13.79 -17.34
C LYS A 301 3.66 -12.38 -17.02
N ILE A 302 4.95 -12.15 -17.22
CA ILE A 302 5.61 -10.89 -16.87
C ILE A 302 6.15 -10.23 -18.14
N ARG A 303 5.73 -9.00 -18.40
CA ARG A 303 6.38 -8.09 -19.36
C ARG A 303 7.20 -7.07 -18.56
N LYS A 304 8.49 -6.97 -18.86
CA LYS A 304 9.44 -6.10 -18.14
C LYS A 304 9.75 -4.86 -18.97
N PHE A 305 9.63 -3.69 -18.36
CA PHE A 305 9.91 -2.41 -19.01
C PHE A 305 10.93 -1.61 -18.20
N GLN A 306 11.97 -1.12 -18.89
CA GLN A 306 12.99 -0.29 -18.25
C GLN A 306 12.48 1.13 -18.06
N LEU A 307 12.74 1.69 -16.89
CA LEU A 307 12.51 3.08 -16.59
C LEU A 307 13.60 3.91 -17.27
N GLY A 308 13.20 4.98 -17.97
CA GLY A 308 14.16 5.83 -18.66
C GLY A 308 13.54 7.16 -19.01
N CYS A 309 13.62 8.13 -18.10
CA CYS A 309 13.37 9.53 -18.46
C CYS A 309 14.60 10.11 -19.18
N SER A 310 14.38 10.83 -20.28
CA SER A 310 15.43 11.67 -20.85
C SER A 310 15.89 12.66 -19.79
N LYS A 311 17.22 12.82 -19.59
CA LYS A 311 17.74 13.94 -18.81
C LYS A 311 17.28 15.21 -19.53
N ALA A 312 16.33 15.93 -18.94
CA ALA A 312 15.94 17.26 -19.38
C ALA A 312 17.11 18.24 -19.21
#